data_AF-A0A318JCT9-F1
#
_entry.id   AF-A0A318JCT9-F1
#
_cell.length_a   1.000
_cell.length_b   1.000
_cell.length_c   1.000
_cell.angle_alpha   90.00
_cell.angle_beta   90.00
_cell.angle_gamma   90.00
#
_symmetry.space_group_name_H-M   'P 1'
#
loop_
_entity.id
_entity.type
_entity.pdbx_description
1 polymer ?
#
loop_
_entity_poly.entity_id
_entity_poly.type
_entity_poly.pdbx_seq_one_letter_code
_entity_poly.pdbx_strand_id
1 'polypeptide(L)'
;MNNIFTTTTIKAMLLAAGIATLAASNAMAFSETEFKTAVKQLVNTPSISQEQYVANAVNAWLNQDYVNSLAQAEIDVSRTANQQTASTFNNMLQQEPGNPLLMSYAGAATAKSSLDKLAKGEKTTALEDGTAMVEQALQLASNSVAMHGSVPVALEVRFVAASTYLAVPKVMNRHDKGEQLLKDVIDASQFAQTDVNFRGAVWMRAATLAAEKNRADEAKKYLDEIVKNNAPQAQKAAQLLQTLS
;
A
#
# COMPACT_ATOMS: atom_id res chain seq x y z
N MET A 1 -32.71 -15.50 18.93
CA MET A 1 -31.44 -15.02 19.53
C MET A 1 -30.40 -16.12 19.36
N ASN A 2 -29.40 -15.88 18.52
CA ASN A 2 -27.99 -16.18 18.79
C ASN A 2 -27.14 -15.68 17.61
N ASN A 3 -26.31 -14.69 17.90
CA ASN A 3 -25.30 -14.12 17.01
C ASN A 3 -24.20 -15.16 16.74
N ILE A 4 -23.94 -15.49 15.47
CA ILE A 4 -22.85 -16.41 15.05
C ILE A 4 -21.79 -15.69 14.21
N PHE A 5 -21.81 -14.36 14.10
CA PHE A 5 -20.69 -13.61 13.49
C PHE A 5 -19.61 -13.36 14.55
N THR A 6 -18.87 -14.41 14.90
CA THR A 6 -17.67 -14.30 15.72
C THR A 6 -16.46 -13.93 14.86
N THR A 7 -15.57 -13.18 15.49
CA THR A 7 -14.36 -12.46 15.04
C THR A 7 -13.33 -13.25 14.20
N THR A 8 -13.61 -14.51 13.90
CA THR A 8 -12.71 -15.47 13.24
C THR A 8 -12.68 -15.28 11.72
N THR A 9 -13.79 -14.85 11.11
CA THR A 9 -13.88 -14.69 9.64
C THR A 9 -13.10 -13.48 9.13
N ILE A 10 -12.90 -12.45 9.95
CA ILE A 10 -12.17 -11.22 9.59
C ILE A 10 -10.65 -11.48 9.52
N LYS A 11 -10.12 -12.35 10.39
CA LYS A 11 -8.68 -12.69 10.40
C LYS A 11 -8.29 -13.63 9.26
N ALA A 12 -9.18 -14.53 8.83
CA ALA A 12 -8.94 -15.38 7.67
C ALA A 12 -8.95 -14.59 6.34
N MET A 13 -9.77 -13.53 6.23
CA MET A 13 -9.72 -12.61 5.09
C MET A 13 -8.44 -11.75 5.09
N LEU A 14 -7.92 -11.38 6.26
CA LEU A 14 -6.62 -10.70 6.38
C LEU A 14 -5.43 -11.60 6.00
N LEU A 15 -5.52 -12.92 6.24
CA LEU A 15 -4.49 -13.88 5.85
C LEU A 15 -4.47 -14.17 4.34
N ALA A 16 -5.61 -14.06 3.66
CA ALA A 16 -5.67 -14.10 2.19
C ALA A 16 -5.25 -12.76 1.54
N ALA A 17 -5.42 -11.65 2.25
CA ALA A 17 -4.98 -10.33 1.78
C ALA A 17 -3.45 -10.17 1.78
N GLY A 18 -2.72 -10.92 2.61
CA GLY A 18 -1.25 -10.87 2.67
C GLY A 18 -0.52 -11.44 1.46
N ILE A 19 -1.12 -12.43 0.78
CA ILE A 19 -0.61 -12.93 -0.51
C ILE A 19 -0.93 -11.95 -1.65
N ALA A 20 -1.90 -11.04 -1.46
CA ALA A 20 -2.24 -10.01 -2.44
C ALA A 20 -1.38 -8.73 -2.32
N THR A 21 -0.52 -8.60 -1.30
CA THR A 21 0.36 -7.43 -1.12
C THR A 21 1.67 -7.52 -1.89
N LEU A 22 1.88 -8.58 -2.68
CA LEU A 22 2.90 -8.63 -3.74
C LEU A 22 2.38 -8.16 -5.11
N ALA A 23 1.07 -7.91 -5.24
CA ALA A 23 0.46 -7.41 -6.48
C ALA A 23 0.17 -5.88 -6.45
N ALA A 24 0.32 -5.23 -5.29
CA ALA A 24 -0.04 -3.81 -5.14
C ALA A 24 1.15 -2.84 -5.21
N SER A 25 2.38 -3.34 -5.28
CA SER A 25 3.61 -2.53 -5.35
C SER A 25 4.37 -2.62 -6.69
N ASN A 26 3.87 -3.35 -7.69
CA ASN A 26 4.59 -3.57 -8.94
C ASN A 26 3.94 -2.86 -10.13
N ALA A 27 4.23 -1.57 -10.26
CA ALA A 27 4.50 -1.00 -11.58
C ALA A 27 5.93 -1.38 -11.98
N MET A 28 6.18 -2.65 -12.27
CA MET A 28 7.38 -3.10 -12.99
C MET A 28 6.98 -4.27 -13.89
N ALA A 29 7.25 -4.12 -15.18
CA ALA A 29 6.91 -5.05 -16.24
C ALA A 29 7.37 -6.48 -15.90
N PHE A 30 6.42 -7.35 -15.61
CA PHE A 30 6.60 -8.78 -15.80
C PHE A 30 5.82 -9.12 -17.07
N SER A 31 6.51 -9.68 -18.07
CA SER A 31 5.84 -10.32 -19.20
C SER A 31 4.92 -11.44 -18.68
N GLU A 32 3.86 -11.76 -19.42
CA GLU A 32 2.95 -12.87 -19.08
C GLU A 32 3.72 -14.19 -18.84
N THR A 33 4.85 -14.36 -19.52
CA THR A 33 5.78 -15.48 -19.35
C THR A 33 6.46 -15.49 -17.98
N GLU A 34 6.92 -14.35 -17.49
CA GLU A 34 7.57 -14.25 -16.18
C GLU A 34 6.54 -14.37 -15.06
N PHE A 35 5.32 -13.85 -15.25
CA PHE A 35 4.20 -14.05 -14.31
C PHE A 35 3.81 -15.53 -14.23
N LYS A 36 3.65 -16.21 -15.38
CA LYS A 36 3.40 -17.65 -15.43
C LYS A 36 4.55 -18.45 -14.83
N THR A 37 5.80 -18.01 -14.97
CA THR A 37 6.97 -18.67 -14.38
C THR A 37 7.02 -18.50 -12.87
N ALA A 38 6.74 -17.29 -12.36
CA ALA A 38 6.64 -17.01 -10.92
C ALA A 38 5.46 -17.77 -10.29
N VAL A 39 4.30 -17.82 -10.95
CA VAL A 39 3.15 -18.62 -10.54
C VAL A 39 3.47 -20.12 -10.59
N LYS A 40 4.15 -20.62 -11.64
CA LYS A 40 4.55 -22.03 -11.74
C LYS A 40 5.60 -22.42 -10.69
N GLN A 41 6.47 -21.50 -10.27
CA GLN A 41 7.39 -21.69 -9.14
C GLN A 41 6.66 -21.67 -7.80
N LEU A 42 5.60 -20.85 -7.65
CA LEU A 42 4.71 -20.84 -6.47
C LEU A 42 3.81 -22.09 -6.37
N VAL A 43 3.40 -22.65 -7.52
CA VAL A 43 2.49 -23.81 -7.63
C VAL A 43 3.27 -25.14 -7.66
N ASN A 44 4.58 -25.12 -7.90
CA ASN A 44 5.48 -26.28 -7.77
C ASN A 44 6.00 -26.49 -6.33
N THR A 45 5.57 -25.67 -5.36
CA THR A 45 5.60 -26.09 -3.94
C THR A 45 4.71 -27.34 -3.84
N PRO A 46 5.17 -28.46 -3.24
CA PRO A 46 4.43 -29.71 -3.28
C PRO A 46 2.98 -29.47 -2.85
N SER A 47 2.05 -29.87 -3.71
CA SER A 47 0.61 -29.77 -3.48
C SER A 47 0.29 -30.43 -2.16
N ILE A 48 0.13 -29.62 -1.11
CA ILE A 48 -0.29 -30.07 0.20
C ILE A 48 -1.65 -30.72 0.02
N SER A 49 -1.76 -32.00 0.37
CA SER A 49 -3.01 -32.74 0.29
C SER A 49 -4.07 -32.03 1.13
N GLN A 50 -5.36 -32.22 0.83
CA GLN A 50 -6.44 -31.70 1.69
C GLN A 50 -6.24 -32.09 3.15
N GLU A 51 -5.70 -33.29 3.40
CA GLU A 51 -5.32 -33.78 4.73
C GLU A 51 -4.23 -32.92 5.38
N GLN A 52 -3.21 -32.50 4.63
CA GLN A 52 -2.16 -31.63 5.15
C GLN A 52 -2.62 -30.18 5.33
N TYR A 53 -3.54 -29.71 4.48
CA TYR A 53 -4.19 -28.41 4.66
C TYR A 53 -5.03 -28.38 5.94
N VAL A 54 -5.81 -29.43 6.20
CA VAL A 54 -6.59 -29.60 7.43
C VAL A 54 -5.67 -29.76 8.63
N ALA A 55 -4.60 -30.55 8.53
CA ALA A 55 -3.61 -30.69 9.60
C ALA A 55 -2.89 -29.37 9.92
N ASN A 56 -2.55 -28.57 8.90
CA ASN A 56 -1.96 -27.25 9.07
C ASN A 56 -2.97 -26.24 9.65
N ALA A 57 -4.23 -26.29 9.23
CA ALA A 57 -5.30 -25.45 9.79
C ALA A 57 -5.61 -25.81 11.25
N VAL A 58 -5.60 -27.09 11.61
CA VAL A 58 -5.77 -27.59 12.98
C VAL A 58 -4.55 -27.22 13.84
N ASN A 59 -3.33 -27.37 13.33
CA ASN A 59 -2.10 -26.93 14.02
C ASN A 59 -2.04 -25.41 14.17
N ALA A 60 -2.49 -24.63 13.18
CA ALA A 60 -2.61 -23.18 13.27
C ALA A 60 -3.71 -22.73 14.25
N TRP A 61 -4.80 -23.51 14.37
CA TRP A 61 -5.84 -23.29 15.36
C TRP A 61 -5.36 -23.59 16.79
N LEU A 62 -4.50 -24.60 16.96
CA LEU A 62 -3.94 -25.00 18.25
C LEU A 62 -2.72 -24.16 18.66
N ASN A 63 -2.01 -23.54 17.71
CA ASN A 63 -0.74 -22.90 17.97
C ASN A 63 -0.71 -21.45 17.46
N GLN A 64 -1.07 -20.53 18.36
CA GLN A 64 -1.04 -19.09 18.13
C GLN A 64 0.36 -18.59 17.69
N ASP A 65 1.44 -19.27 18.10
CA ASP A 65 2.81 -18.90 17.73
C ASP A 65 3.09 -19.19 16.25
N TYR A 66 2.48 -20.23 15.67
CA TYR A 66 2.61 -20.51 14.24
C TYR A 66 1.95 -19.41 13.41
N VAL A 67 0.72 -19.00 13.77
CA VAL A 67 0.02 -17.88 13.11
C VAL A 67 0.81 -16.57 13.25
N ASN A 68 1.35 -16.30 14.44
CA ASN A 68 2.19 -15.12 14.69
C ASN A 68 3.48 -15.15 13.87
N SER A 69 4.11 -16.31 13.67
CA SER A 69 5.34 -16.45 12.87
C SER A 69 5.11 -16.24 11.37
N LEU A 70 3.96 -16.67 10.83
CA LEU A 70 3.58 -16.38 9.45
C LEU A 70 3.34 -14.87 9.24
N ALA A 71 2.63 -14.23 10.17
CA ALA A 71 2.43 -12.79 10.14
C ALA A 71 3.76 -12.02 10.26
N GLN A 72 4.68 -12.49 11.11
CA GLN A 72 5.99 -11.88 11.26
C GLN A 72 6.85 -12.03 10.00
N ALA A 73 6.82 -13.19 9.33
CA ALA A 73 7.54 -13.41 8.09
C ALA A 73 7.06 -12.46 6.98
N GLU A 74 5.74 -12.21 6.88
CA GLU A 74 5.18 -11.25 5.92
C GLU A 74 5.61 -9.81 6.22
N ILE A 75 5.61 -9.43 7.50
CA ILE A 75 6.13 -8.13 7.96
C ILE A 75 7.61 -7.99 7.57
N ASP A 76 8.42 -9.03 7.77
CA ASP A 76 9.85 -9.02 7.47
C ASP A 76 10.13 -8.92 5.97
N VAL A 77 9.37 -9.64 5.14
CA VAL A 77 9.43 -9.54 3.68
C VAL A 77 9.07 -8.12 3.22
N SER A 78 7.99 -7.55 3.74
CA SER A 78 7.55 -6.18 3.42
C SER A 78 8.58 -5.14 3.86
N ARG A 79 9.15 -5.30 5.06
CA ARG A 79 10.22 -4.43 5.57
C ARG A 79 11.43 -4.47 4.66
N THR A 80 11.89 -5.66 4.29
CA THR A 80 13.04 -5.86 3.41
C THR A 80 12.82 -5.23 2.03
N ALA A 81 11.63 -5.42 1.45
CA ALA A 81 11.27 -4.81 0.17
C ALA A 81 11.28 -3.26 0.26
N ASN A 82 10.76 -2.69 1.35
CA ASN A 82 10.81 -1.24 1.58
C ASN A 82 12.25 -0.72 1.75
N GLN A 83 13.13 -1.47 2.44
CA GLN A 83 14.54 -1.10 2.58
C GLN A 83 15.28 -1.13 1.25
N GLN A 84 15.05 -2.17 0.43
CA GLN A 84 15.62 -2.26 -0.91
C GLN A 84 15.12 -1.12 -1.80
N THR A 85 13.83 -0.83 -1.75
CA THR A 85 13.21 0.29 -2.49
C THR A 85 13.81 1.63 -2.07
N ALA A 86 13.97 1.86 -0.76
CA ALA A 86 14.62 3.06 -0.24
C ALA A 86 16.07 3.17 -0.73
N SER A 87 16.84 2.08 -0.70
CA SER A 87 18.22 2.05 -1.21
C SER A 87 18.28 2.40 -2.71
N THR A 88 17.43 1.78 -3.53
CA THR A 88 17.35 2.05 -4.97
C THR A 88 17.06 3.52 -5.25
N PHE A 89 16.04 4.10 -4.62
CA PHE A 89 15.71 5.51 -4.84
C PHE A 89 16.75 6.46 -4.27
N ASN A 90 17.41 6.13 -3.17
CA ASN A 90 18.53 6.91 -2.65
C ASN A 90 19.71 6.92 -3.63
N ASN A 91 20.04 5.80 -4.25
CA ASN A 91 21.09 5.73 -5.28
C ASN A 91 20.74 6.58 -6.51
N MET A 92 19.48 6.61 -6.92
CA MET A 92 19.01 7.49 -7.99
C MET A 92 19.04 8.97 -7.56
N LEU A 93 18.63 9.27 -6.32
CA LEU A 93 18.63 10.63 -5.79
C LEU A 93 20.05 11.17 -5.63
N GLN A 94 21.06 10.35 -5.38
CA GLN A 94 22.46 10.79 -5.42
C GLN A 94 22.89 11.30 -6.81
N GLN A 95 22.30 10.74 -7.87
CA GLN A 95 22.55 11.18 -9.26
C GLN A 95 21.74 12.44 -9.59
N GLU A 96 20.56 12.61 -8.97
CA GLU A 96 19.69 13.77 -9.17
C GLU A 96 19.19 14.38 -7.83
N PRO A 97 20.05 15.04 -7.02
CA PRO A 97 19.72 15.41 -5.63
C PRO A 97 18.54 16.38 -5.46
N GLY A 98 18.18 17.09 -6.52
CA GLY A 98 17.06 18.02 -6.55
C GLY A 98 15.76 17.43 -7.10
N ASN A 99 15.72 16.14 -7.45
CA ASN A 99 14.52 15.51 -8.01
C ASN A 99 13.49 15.23 -6.89
N PRO A 100 12.37 15.97 -6.83
CA PRO A 100 11.41 15.83 -5.75
C PRO A 100 10.66 14.48 -5.79
N LEU A 101 10.50 13.88 -6.98
CA LEU A 101 9.81 12.61 -7.10
C LEU A 101 10.64 11.49 -6.49
N LEU A 102 11.92 11.39 -6.86
CA LEU A 102 12.86 10.43 -6.28
C LEU A 102 12.98 10.62 -4.76
N MET A 103 13.04 11.87 -4.31
CA MET A 103 13.10 12.19 -2.88
C MET A 103 11.85 11.73 -2.13
N SER A 104 10.67 11.94 -2.71
CA SER A 104 9.40 11.50 -2.10
C SER A 104 9.31 9.98 -1.98
N TYR A 105 9.73 9.23 -3.01
CA TYR A 105 9.71 7.77 -2.97
C TYR A 105 10.74 7.20 -2.00
N ALA A 106 11.96 7.73 -1.99
CA ALA A 106 13.00 7.35 -1.04
C ALA A 106 12.54 7.58 0.41
N GLY A 107 11.96 8.75 0.70
CA GLY A 107 11.45 9.09 2.03
C GLY A 107 10.28 8.19 2.45
N ALA A 108 9.32 7.97 1.55
CA ALA A 108 8.17 7.11 1.82
C ALA A 108 8.57 5.65 2.09
N ALA A 109 9.51 5.10 1.30
CA ALA A 109 10.02 3.75 1.49
C ALA A 109 10.81 3.63 2.81
N THR A 110 11.63 4.64 3.13
CA THR A 110 12.36 4.72 4.40
C THR A 110 11.41 4.71 5.59
N ALA A 111 10.38 5.56 5.58
CA ALA A 111 9.36 5.61 6.63
C ALA A 111 8.63 4.26 6.78
N LYS A 112 8.15 3.68 5.66
CA LYS A 112 7.45 2.38 5.66
C LYS A 112 8.29 1.23 6.20
N SER A 113 9.61 1.24 5.99
CA SER A 113 10.51 0.20 6.50
C SER A 113 10.66 0.17 8.03
N SER A 114 10.07 1.13 8.74
CA SER A 114 10.21 1.27 10.19
C SER A 114 8.89 1.19 10.95
N LEU A 115 7.76 1.11 10.24
CA LEU A 115 6.42 1.10 10.86
C LEU A 115 6.25 -0.07 11.84
N ASP A 116 6.78 -1.25 11.51
CA ASP A 116 6.69 -2.41 12.38
C ASP A 116 7.59 -2.29 13.63
N LYS A 117 8.78 -1.69 13.49
CA LYS A 117 9.67 -1.40 14.62
C LYS A 117 9.00 -0.47 15.62
N LEU A 118 8.35 0.58 15.10
CA LEU A 118 7.60 1.52 15.95
C LEU A 118 6.42 0.83 16.64
N ALA A 119 5.69 -0.05 15.94
CA ALA A 119 4.59 -0.83 16.52
C ALA A 119 5.06 -1.76 17.67
N LYS A 120 6.33 -2.19 17.63
CA LYS A 120 6.98 -2.99 18.69
C LYS A 120 7.62 -2.14 19.79
N GLY A 121 7.61 -0.81 19.67
CA GLY A 121 8.29 0.10 20.60
C GLY A 121 9.82 0.08 20.48
N GLU A 122 10.36 -0.42 19.37
CA GLU A 122 11.79 -0.42 19.10
C GLU A 122 12.28 0.98 18.72
N LYS A 123 13.52 1.31 19.09
CA LYS A 123 14.14 2.59 18.71
C LYS A 123 14.43 2.61 17.21
N THR A 124 13.98 3.64 16.53
CA THR A 124 14.28 3.91 15.12
C THR A 124 14.08 5.40 14.83
N THR A 125 14.86 5.98 13.92
CA THR A 125 14.66 7.34 13.39
C THR A 125 14.13 7.34 11.97
N ALA A 126 14.03 6.17 11.32
CA ALA A 126 13.72 6.07 9.90
C ALA A 126 12.32 6.59 9.57
N LEU A 127 11.40 6.59 10.53
CA LEU A 127 10.08 7.18 10.38
C LEU A 127 10.17 8.71 10.32
N GLU A 128 10.88 9.33 11.26
CA GLU A 128 11.13 10.77 11.28
C GLU A 128 11.95 11.22 10.07
N ASP A 129 13.05 10.52 9.76
CA ASP A 129 13.94 10.83 8.64
C ASP A 129 13.20 10.71 7.30
N GLY A 130 12.45 9.62 7.10
CA GLY A 130 11.66 9.40 5.89
C GLY A 130 10.54 10.42 5.72
N THR A 131 9.85 10.79 6.81
CA THR A 131 8.79 11.81 6.75
C THR A 131 9.33 13.22 6.54
N ALA A 132 10.51 13.54 7.08
CA ALA A 132 11.20 14.81 6.81
C ALA A 132 11.62 14.91 5.33
N MET A 133 12.11 13.81 4.76
CA MET A 133 12.46 13.73 3.34
C MET A 133 11.23 13.93 2.43
N VAL A 134 10.09 13.34 2.78
CA VAL A 134 8.81 13.56 2.08
C VAL A 134 8.33 15.02 2.18
N GLU A 135 8.48 15.65 3.34
CA GLU A 135 8.15 17.07 3.52
C GLU A 135 9.03 17.96 2.63
N GLN A 136 10.32 17.68 2.56
CA GLN A 136 11.25 18.40 1.68
C GLN A 136 10.88 18.21 0.21
N ALA A 137 10.51 16.99 -0.19
CA ALA A 137 10.04 16.71 -1.55
C ALA A 137 8.78 17.52 -1.90
N LEU A 138 7.80 17.61 -0.98
CA LEU A 138 6.61 18.45 -1.15
C LEU A 138 6.97 19.92 -1.42
N GLN A 139 7.92 20.47 -0.65
CA GLN A 139 8.36 21.85 -0.80
C GLN A 139 9.03 22.08 -2.17
N LEU A 140 9.93 21.18 -2.58
CA LEU A 140 10.59 21.22 -3.88
C LEU A 140 9.58 21.08 -5.04
N ALA A 141 8.57 20.24 -4.89
CA ALA A 141 7.58 19.98 -5.93
C ALA A 141 6.52 21.07 -6.07
N SER A 142 6.35 21.95 -5.07
CA SER A 142 5.22 22.90 -4.99
C SER A 142 5.07 23.82 -6.19
N ASN A 143 6.19 24.17 -6.85
CA ASN A 143 6.20 25.00 -8.06
C ASN A 143 6.71 24.24 -9.31
N SER A 144 6.79 22.91 -9.22
CA SER A 144 7.28 22.10 -10.32
C SER A 144 6.24 22.01 -11.44
N VAL A 145 6.66 22.36 -12.65
CA VAL A 145 5.90 22.11 -13.90
C VAL A 145 6.30 20.78 -14.55
N ALA A 146 7.18 20.01 -13.91
CA ALA A 146 7.66 18.75 -14.45
C ALA A 146 6.54 17.69 -14.48
N MET A 147 6.66 16.78 -15.44
CA MET A 147 5.75 15.67 -15.66
C MET A 147 6.51 14.35 -15.53
N HIS A 148 5.91 13.36 -14.90
CA HIS A 148 6.32 11.96 -14.93
C HIS A 148 5.30 11.21 -15.81
N GLY A 149 5.66 10.99 -17.08
CA GLY A 149 4.69 10.57 -18.09
C GLY A 149 3.57 11.61 -18.24
N SER A 150 2.32 11.20 -18.00
CA SER A 150 1.15 12.09 -18.01
C SER A 150 0.74 12.60 -16.61
N VAL A 151 1.55 12.37 -15.58
CA VAL A 151 1.25 12.80 -14.20
C VAL A 151 2.12 14.01 -13.84
N PRO A 152 1.53 15.14 -13.40
CA PRO A 152 2.32 16.24 -12.84
C PRO A 152 3.10 15.79 -11.62
N VAL A 153 4.41 16.07 -11.58
CA VAL A 153 5.29 15.68 -10.46
C VAL A 153 4.79 16.26 -9.14
N ALA A 154 4.30 17.49 -9.14
CA ALA A 154 3.70 18.13 -7.97
C ALA A 154 2.51 17.33 -7.40
N LEU A 155 1.69 16.76 -8.28
CA LEU A 155 0.51 15.98 -7.91
C LEU A 155 0.91 14.60 -7.38
N GLU A 156 1.88 13.96 -8.01
CA GLU A 156 2.37 12.65 -7.59
C GLU A 156 3.09 12.71 -6.25
N VAL A 157 3.98 13.68 -6.04
CA VAL A 157 4.66 13.90 -4.76
C VAL A 157 3.63 14.17 -3.66
N ARG A 158 2.57 14.94 -3.96
CA ARG A 158 1.47 15.17 -3.02
C ARG A 158 0.75 13.89 -2.62
N PHE A 159 0.49 13.02 -3.59
CA PHE A 159 -0.12 11.71 -3.34
C PHE A 159 0.78 10.78 -2.50
N VAL A 160 2.08 10.75 -2.80
CA VAL A 160 3.07 9.99 -2.02
C VAL A 160 3.10 10.49 -0.57
N ALA A 161 3.10 11.81 -0.37
CA ALA A 161 3.09 12.40 0.95
C ALA A 161 1.79 12.09 1.72
N ALA A 162 0.63 12.24 1.07
CA ALA A 162 -0.65 11.88 1.64
C ALA A 162 -0.66 10.43 2.12
N SER A 163 -0.24 9.50 1.25
CA SER A 163 -0.18 8.07 1.56
C SER A 163 0.78 7.76 2.71
N THR A 164 1.91 8.46 2.78
CA THR A 164 2.90 8.29 3.84
C THR A 164 2.37 8.79 5.19
N TYR A 165 1.82 10.00 5.23
CA TYR A 165 1.30 10.60 6.46
C TYR A 165 0.07 9.89 7.02
N LEU A 166 -0.73 9.25 6.17
CA LEU A 166 -1.84 8.42 6.65
C LEU A 166 -1.38 7.03 7.12
N ALA A 167 -0.17 6.59 6.76
CA ALA A 167 0.38 5.31 7.20
C ALA A 167 1.15 5.40 8.52
N VAL A 168 1.63 6.58 8.92
CA VAL A 168 2.33 6.76 10.20
C VAL A 168 1.35 6.65 11.38
N PRO A 169 1.79 6.30 12.60
CA PRO A 169 0.88 6.24 13.74
C PRO A 169 0.23 7.57 14.08
N LYS A 170 -1.06 7.53 14.48
CA LYS A 170 -1.88 8.72 14.77
C LYS A 170 -1.25 9.66 15.80
N VAL A 171 -0.49 9.12 16.77
CA VAL A 171 0.21 9.89 17.81
C VAL A 171 1.23 10.91 17.25
N MET A 172 1.66 10.75 15.99
CA MET A 172 2.57 11.69 15.32
C MET A 172 1.87 12.93 14.74
N ASN A 173 0.54 13.03 14.86
CA ASN A 173 -0.25 14.20 14.39
C ASN A 173 0.01 14.55 12.91
N ARG A 174 0.11 13.54 12.04
CA ARG A 174 0.28 13.70 10.59
C ARG A 174 -0.97 13.35 9.78
N HIS A 175 -1.93 12.65 10.38
CA HIS A 175 -3.12 12.12 9.68
C HIS A 175 -3.93 13.23 9.02
N ASP A 176 -4.28 14.29 9.74
CA ASP A 176 -5.07 15.41 9.20
C ASP A 176 -4.42 16.05 7.97
N LYS A 177 -3.09 16.25 8.01
CA LYS A 177 -2.33 16.74 6.84
C LYS A 177 -2.38 15.73 5.69
N GLY A 178 -2.25 14.44 5.98
CA GLY A 178 -2.36 13.39 4.97
C GLY A 178 -3.74 13.34 4.30
N GLU A 179 -4.82 13.49 5.07
CA GLU A 179 -6.18 13.56 4.55
C GLU A 179 -6.37 14.77 3.64
N GLN A 180 -5.92 15.95 4.09
CA GLN A 180 -5.99 17.17 3.29
C GLN A 180 -5.22 17.04 1.99
N LEU A 181 -3.98 16.52 2.02
CA LEU A 181 -3.18 16.30 0.81
C LEU A 181 -3.86 15.33 -0.16
N LEU A 182 -4.50 14.28 0.33
CA LEU A 182 -5.23 13.34 -0.53
C LEU A 182 -6.43 14.03 -1.19
N LYS A 183 -7.18 14.83 -0.42
CA LYS A 183 -8.28 15.63 -0.94
C LYS A 183 -7.79 16.60 -2.02
N ASP A 184 -6.69 17.29 -1.78
CA ASP A 184 -6.07 18.23 -2.72
C ASP A 184 -5.59 17.55 -4.01
N VAL A 185 -5.25 16.25 -3.96
CA VAL A 185 -4.94 15.48 -5.18
C VAL A 185 -6.22 15.21 -5.98
N ILE A 186 -7.29 14.76 -5.32
CA ILE A 186 -8.56 14.42 -5.96
C ILE A 186 -9.24 15.65 -6.57
N ASP A 187 -9.17 16.79 -5.88
CA ASP A 187 -9.78 18.06 -6.31
C ASP A 187 -8.97 18.78 -7.40
N ALA A 188 -7.73 18.36 -7.67
CA ALA A 188 -6.89 19.03 -8.66
C ALA A 188 -7.49 18.88 -10.07
N SER A 189 -7.63 19.99 -10.79
CA SER A 189 -8.19 19.99 -12.16
C SER A 189 -7.41 19.07 -13.13
N GLN A 190 -6.10 18.91 -12.90
CA GLN A 190 -5.24 18.04 -13.69
C GLN A 190 -5.41 16.55 -13.38
N PHE A 191 -5.99 16.18 -12.23
CA PHE A 191 -6.15 14.78 -11.82
C PHE A 191 -6.97 13.97 -12.82
N ALA A 192 -8.04 14.54 -13.36
CA ALA A 192 -8.86 13.87 -14.36
C ALA A 192 -8.08 13.54 -15.66
N GLN A 193 -6.98 14.25 -15.94
CA GLN A 193 -6.18 14.10 -17.16
C GLN A 193 -4.97 13.18 -17.01
N THR A 194 -4.67 12.70 -15.80
CA THR A 194 -3.51 11.83 -15.58
C THR A 194 -3.73 10.44 -16.18
N ASP A 195 -2.69 9.61 -16.18
CA ASP A 195 -2.84 8.19 -16.48
C ASP A 195 -3.82 7.49 -15.52
N VAL A 196 -4.49 6.44 -16.02
CA VAL A 196 -5.53 5.70 -15.30
C VAL A 196 -4.97 4.89 -14.13
N ASN A 197 -3.70 4.46 -14.20
CA ASN A 197 -3.05 3.73 -13.12
C ASN A 197 -2.86 4.65 -11.91
N PHE A 198 -2.46 5.90 -12.15
CA PHE A 198 -2.35 6.92 -11.10
C PHE A 198 -3.71 7.24 -10.49
N ARG A 199 -4.74 7.49 -11.31
CA ARG A 199 -6.10 7.74 -10.81
C ARG A 199 -6.61 6.58 -9.96
N GLY A 200 -6.41 5.35 -10.44
CA GLY A 200 -6.78 4.13 -9.73
C GLY A 200 -6.09 4.01 -8.36
N ALA A 201 -4.80 4.32 -8.27
CA ALA A 201 -4.07 4.32 -7.00
C ALA A 201 -4.59 5.38 -6.01
N VAL A 202 -4.88 6.60 -6.49
CA VAL A 202 -5.45 7.67 -5.67
C VAL A 202 -6.82 7.28 -5.13
N TRP A 203 -7.72 6.80 -6.00
CA TRP A 203 -9.05 6.34 -5.58
C TRP A 203 -8.98 5.16 -4.62
N MET A 204 -8.02 4.23 -4.80
CA MET A 204 -7.82 3.12 -3.86
C MET A 204 -7.48 3.64 -2.47
N ARG A 205 -6.54 4.60 -2.37
CA ARG A 205 -6.18 5.19 -1.06
C ARG A 205 -7.35 5.94 -0.42
N ALA A 206 -8.13 6.65 -1.24
CA ALA A 206 -9.31 7.40 -0.81
C ALA A 206 -10.42 6.46 -0.31
N ALA A 207 -10.65 5.34 -1.00
CA ALA A 207 -11.56 4.29 -0.56
C ALA A 207 -11.14 3.70 0.78
N THR A 208 -9.84 3.39 0.95
CA THR A 208 -9.30 2.90 2.23
C THR A 208 -9.50 3.92 3.35
N LEU A 209 -9.20 5.20 3.10
CA LEU A 209 -9.41 6.26 4.10
C LEU A 209 -10.88 6.41 4.48
N ALA A 210 -11.78 6.39 3.50
CA ALA A 210 -13.21 6.45 3.73
C ALA A 210 -13.70 5.26 4.57
N ALA A 211 -13.22 4.04 4.29
CA ALA A 211 -13.51 2.85 5.08
C ALA A 211 -12.96 2.95 6.52
N GLU A 212 -11.72 3.40 6.71
CA GLU A 212 -11.10 3.66 8.02
C GLU A 212 -11.93 4.66 8.86
N LYS A 213 -12.68 5.55 8.20
CA LYS A 213 -13.55 6.56 8.81
C LYS A 213 -15.03 6.15 8.87
N ASN A 214 -15.34 4.88 8.59
CA ASN A 214 -16.71 4.34 8.54
C ASN A 214 -17.65 5.08 7.57
N ARG A 215 -17.10 5.64 6.47
CA ARG A 215 -17.85 6.32 5.41
C ARG A 215 -18.04 5.37 4.22
N ALA A 216 -18.90 4.37 4.40
CA ALA A 216 -19.10 3.30 3.43
C ALA A 216 -19.52 3.81 2.03
N ASP A 217 -20.41 4.81 1.97
CA ASP A 217 -20.88 5.38 0.70
C ASP A 217 -19.75 6.09 -0.07
N GLU A 218 -18.89 6.81 0.66
CA GLU A 218 -17.72 7.46 0.07
C GLU A 218 -16.69 6.44 -0.41
N ALA A 219 -16.48 5.36 0.35
CA ALA A 219 -15.62 4.25 -0.07
C ALA A 219 -16.14 3.57 -1.35
N LYS A 220 -17.45 3.27 -1.41
CA LYS A 220 -18.10 2.70 -2.60
C LYS A 220 -17.92 3.59 -3.83
N LYS A 221 -18.16 4.90 -3.68
CA LYS A 221 -17.97 5.87 -4.77
C LYS A 221 -16.59 5.77 -5.40
N TYR A 222 -15.51 5.74 -4.60
CA TYR A 222 -14.15 5.66 -5.14
C TYR A 222 -13.85 4.30 -5.80
N LEU A 223 -14.35 3.21 -5.23
CA LEU A 223 -14.20 1.87 -5.81
C LEU A 223 -14.94 1.73 -7.15
N ASP A 224 -16.13 2.32 -7.25
CA ASP A 224 -16.90 2.38 -8.49
C ASP A 224 -16.16 3.15 -9.58
N GLU A 225 -15.49 4.27 -9.25
CA GLU A 225 -14.64 4.99 -10.21
C GLU A 225 -13.50 4.13 -10.74
N ILE A 226 -12.86 3.30 -9.90
CA ILE A 226 -11.80 2.39 -10.33
C ILE A 226 -12.34 1.36 -11.33
N VAL A 227 -13.49 0.75 -11.03
CA VAL A 227 -14.14 -0.25 -11.90
C VAL A 227 -14.59 0.37 -13.22
N LYS A 228 -15.30 1.51 -13.16
CA LYS A 228 -15.81 2.24 -14.32
C LYS A 228 -14.71 2.66 -15.29
N ASN A 229 -13.56 3.06 -14.78
CA ASN A 229 -12.44 3.51 -15.58
C ASN A 229 -11.54 2.35 -16.05
N ASN A 230 -11.87 1.09 -15.74
CA ASN A 230 -11.05 -0.09 -16.05
C ASN A 230 -9.58 0.07 -15.61
N ALA A 231 -9.36 0.70 -14.47
CA ALA A 231 -8.01 0.84 -13.92
C ALA A 231 -7.43 -0.55 -13.57
N PRO A 232 -6.10 -0.75 -13.52
CA PRO A 232 -5.53 -2.06 -13.17
C PRO A 232 -6.01 -2.64 -11.85
N GLN A 233 -6.45 -1.77 -10.93
CA GLN A 233 -6.97 -2.14 -9.62
C GLN A 233 -8.45 -2.58 -9.66
N ALA A 234 -9.13 -2.58 -10.81
CA ALA A 234 -10.56 -2.84 -10.95
C ALA A 234 -11.00 -4.18 -10.37
N GLN A 235 -10.24 -5.25 -10.56
CA GLN A 235 -10.57 -6.56 -9.98
C GLN A 235 -10.58 -6.52 -8.45
N LYS A 236 -9.55 -5.89 -7.85
CA LYS A 236 -9.47 -5.71 -6.39
C LYS A 236 -10.58 -4.80 -5.88
N ALA A 237 -10.89 -3.72 -6.61
CA ALA A 237 -11.97 -2.81 -6.24
C ALA A 237 -13.35 -3.50 -6.28
N ALA A 238 -13.62 -4.32 -7.29
CA ALA A 238 -14.84 -5.11 -7.39
C ALA A 238 -14.99 -6.10 -6.22
N GLN A 239 -13.90 -6.73 -5.78
CA GLN A 239 -13.90 -7.58 -4.59
C GLN A 239 -14.22 -6.79 -3.32
N LEU A 240 -13.60 -5.62 -3.14
CA LEU A 240 -13.85 -4.77 -1.97
C LEU A 240 -15.30 -4.27 -1.92
N LEU A 241 -15.89 -3.92 -3.07
CA LEU A 241 -17.30 -3.51 -3.15
C LEU A 241 -18.25 -4.57 -2.60
N GLN A 242 -17.98 -5.85 -2.83
CA GLN A 242 -18.78 -6.97 -2.30
C GLN A 242 -18.69 -7.09 -0.77
N THR A 243 -17.63 -6.57 -0.15
CA THR A 243 -17.48 -6.58 1.31
C THR A 243 -18.16 -5.40 2.01
N LEU A 244 -18.52 -4.36 1.25
CA LEU A 244 -19.18 -3.15 1.75
C LEU A 244 -20.72 -3.22 1.62
N SER A 245 -21.27 -4.35 1.15
CA SER A 245 -22.71 -4.59 0.97
C SER A 245 -23.42 -4.83 2.29
#